data_AF-A0A2V9U3N7-F1
#
_entry.id   AF-A0A2V9U3N7-F1
#
_cell.length_a   1.000
_cell.length_b   1.000
_cell.length_c   1.000
_cell.angle_alpha   90.00
_cell.angle_beta   90.00
_cell.angle_gamma   90.00
#
_symmetry.space_group_name_H-M   'P 1'
#
loop_
_entity.id
_entity.type
_entity.pdbx_description
1 polymer ?
#
loop_
_entity_poly.entity_id
_entity_poly.type
_entity_poly.pdbx_seq_one_letter_code
_entity_poly.pdbx_strand_id
1 'polypeptide(L)'
;MALTVEMQNTGDPGLQREVVATIEHVLADRPGNWRVSIVGSQANDKWEMKITGPNAFERSYTLEGTVGEHRPEMIRVLLGKLVPR
;
A
#
# COMPACT_ATOMS: atom_id res chain seq x y z
N MET A 1 9.97 -10.28 11.86
CA MET A 1 9.19 -9.27 11.10
C MET A 1 8.53 -9.99 9.96
N ALA A 2 7.21 -10.13 9.99
CA ALA A 2 6.46 -10.62 8.85
C ALA A 2 5.76 -9.42 8.21
N LEU A 3 6.27 -8.97 7.07
CA LEU A 3 5.55 -8.06 6.20
C LEU A 3 4.93 -8.88 5.07
N THR A 4 3.65 -8.65 4.81
CA THR A 4 2.96 -9.27 3.68
C THR A 4 2.33 -8.17 2.84
N VAL A 5 2.71 -8.10 1.57
CA VAL A 5 2.10 -7.18 0.60
C VAL A 5 1.35 -7.99 -0.44
N GLU A 6 0.07 -7.71 -0.60
CA GLU A 6 -0.79 -8.34 -1.60
C GLU A 6 -1.33 -7.27 -2.53
N MET A 7 -1.14 -7.46 -3.84
CA MET A 7 -1.71 -6.57 -4.86
C MET A 7 -2.57 -7.39 -5.81
N GLN A 8 -3.79 -6.91 -6.10
CA GLN A 8 -4.74 -7.57 -6.99
C GLN A 8 -5.38 -6.54 -7.91
N ASN A 9 -5.63 -6.91 -9.17
CA ASN A 9 -6.34 -6.07 -10.15
C ASN A 9 -5.76 -4.66 -10.38
N THR A 10 -4.46 -4.46 -10.13
CA THR A 10 -3.76 -3.17 -10.27
C THR A 10 -3.10 -2.97 -11.65
N GLY A 11 -3.43 -3.81 -12.63
CA GLY A 11 -2.98 -3.65 -14.01
C GLY A 11 -1.49 -3.97 -14.20
N ASP A 12 -0.66 -2.95 -14.34
CA ASP A 12 0.74 -3.05 -14.79
C ASP A 12 1.65 -3.81 -13.80
N PRO A 13 2.26 -4.95 -14.21
CA PRO A 13 3.16 -5.72 -13.35
C PRO A 13 4.49 -5.03 -13.00
N GLY A 14 4.90 -4.02 -13.77
CA GLY A 14 6.09 -3.21 -13.47
C GLY A 14 5.83 -2.30 -12.28
N LEU A 15 4.79 -1.49 -12.39
CA LEU A 15 4.29 -0.61 -11.34
C LEU A 15 3.99 -1.38 -10.04
N GLN A 16 3.36 -2.55 -10.14
CA GLN A 16 3.13 -3.42 -8.98
C GLN A 16 4.42 -3.72 -8.21
N ARG A 17 5.50 -4.08 -8.89
CA ARG A 17 6.78 -4.39 -8.24
C ARG A 17 7.38 -3.17 -7.55
N GLU A 18 7.31 -2.01 -8.18
CA GLU A 18 7.83 -0.77 -7.59
C GLU A 18 7.02 -0.34 -6.36
N VAL A 19 5.69 -0.50 -6.40
CA VAL A 19 4.81 -0.23 -5.26
C VAL A 19 5.08 -1.21 -4.12
N VAL A 20 5.21 -2.51 -4.40
CA VAL A 20 5.57 -3.52 -3.39
C VAL A 20 6.90 -3.17 -2.74
N ALA A 21 7.95 -2.93 -3.53
CA ALA A 21 9.28 -2.58 -3.02
C ALA A 21 9.25 -1.31 -2.15
N THR A 22 8.41 -0.34 -2.51
CA THR A 22 8.23 0.88 -1.75
C THR A 22 7.54 0.64 -0.41
N ILE A 23 6.47 -0.16 -0.39
CA ILE A 23 5.78 -0.56 0.86
C ILE A 23 6.75 -1.33 1.76
N GLU A 24 7.48 -2.28 1.18
CA GLU A 24 8.49 -3.06 1.89
C GLU A 24 9.54 -2.18 2.52
N HIS A 25 10.08 -1.23 1.78
CA HIS A 25 11.07 -0.30 2.31
C HIS A 25 10.52 0.55 3.46
N VAL A 26 9.29 1.08 3.35
CA VAL A 26 8.70 1.94 4.40
C VAL A 26 8.36 1.16 5.67
N LEU A 27 7.92 -0.10 5.53
CA LEU A 27 7.50 -0.93 6.65
C LEU A 27 8.60 -1.84 7.20
N ALA A 28 9.73 -2.00 6.49
CA ALA A 28 10.88 -2.77 6.97
C ALA A 28 11.43 -2.23 8.30
N ASP A 29 11.40 -0.91 8.48
CA ASP A 29 11.85 -0.27 9.72
C ASP A 29 10.80 -0.33 10.85
N ARG A 30 9.61 -0.91 10.59
CA ARG A 30 8.50 -0.95 11.55
C ARG A 30 8.47 -2.27 12.30
N PRO A 31 8.50 -2.26 13.65
CA PRO A 31 8.37 -3.48 14.42
C PRO A 31 6.96 -4.05 14.31
N GLY A 32 6.85 -5.38 14.41
CA GLY A 32 5.58 -6.11 14.39
C GLY A 32 5.29 -6.83 13.08
N ASN A 33 4.08 -7.37 12.99
CA ASN A 33 3.57 -8.03 11.79
C ASN A 33 2.66 -7.04 11.06
N TRP A 34 3.07 -6.69 9.84
CA TRP A 34 2.38 -5.73 9.01
C TRP A 34 1.84 -6.44 7.78
N ARG A 35 0.64 -6.06 7.35
CA ARG A 35 0.06 -6.53 6.11
C ARG A 35 -0.56 -5.36 5.37
N VAL A 36 -0.23 -5.26 4.09
CA VAL A 36 -0.80 -4.26 3.17
C VAL A 36 -1.47 -5.01 2.04
N SER A 37 -2.75 -4.73 1.82
CA SER A 37 -3.53 -5.25 0.71
C SER A 37 -3.93 -4.09 -0.18
N ILE A 38 -3.63 -4.15 -1.47
CA ILE A 38 -4.06 -3.19 -2.47
C ILE A 38 -4.91 -3.91 -3.50
N VAL A 39 -6.16 -3.51 -3.60
CA VAL A 39 -7.12 -4.07 -4.55
C VAL A 39 -7.53 -2.99 -5.52
N GLY A 40 -7.09 -3.12 -6.77
CA GLY A 40 -7.54 -2.29 -7.86
C GLY A 40 -8.94 -2.67 -8.33
N SER A 41 -9.59 -1.72 -9.00
CA SER A 41 -10.82 -1.96 -9.75
C SER A 41 -10.50 -2.12 -11.22
N GLN A 42 -11.17 -3.06 -11.90
CA GLN A 42 -11.15 -3.11 -13.36
C GLN A 42 -12.08 -2.08 -14.00
N ALA A 43 -13.02 -1.53 -13.22
CA ALA A 43 -14.04 -0.61 -13.69
C ALA A 43 -13.67 0.87 -13.53
N ASN A 44 -12.67 1.18 -12.70
CA ASN A 44 -12.20 2.53 -12.47
C ASN A 44 -10.71 2.54 -12.08
N ASP A 45 -10.12 3.73 -12.12
CA ASP A 45 -8.72 3.93 -11.77
C ASP A 45 -8.51 4.13 -10.26
N LYS A 46 -9.29 3.44 -9.43
CA LYS A 46 -9.20 3.53 -7.96
C LYS A 46 -8.69 2.22 -7.40
N TRP A 47 -7.74 2.31 -6.48
CA TRP A 47 -7.26 1.16 -5.72
C TRP A 47 -7.60 1.33 -4.25
N GLU A 48 -8.17 0.30 -3.64
CA GLU A 48 -8.39 0.26 -2.21
C GLU A 48 -7.15 -0.29 -1.52
N MET A 49 -6.49 0.53 -0.69
CA MET A 49 -5.35 0.13 0.11
C MET A 49 -5.79 -0.07 1.56
N LYS A 50 -5.63 -1.29 2.08
CA LYS A 50 -5.85 -1.63 3.48
C LYS A 50 -4.53 -2.00 4.15
N ILE A 51 -4.25 -1.36 5.28
CA ILE A 51 -3.06 -1.55 6.11
C ILE A 51 -3.51 -2.12 7.44
N THR A 52 -3.00 -3.28 7.80
CA THR A 52 -3.21 -3.92 9.11
C THR A 52 -1.87 -4.13 9.81
N GLY A 53 -1.85 -3.91 11.12
CA GLY A 53 -0.64 -3.95 11.91
C GLY A 53 -0.87 -4.48 13.32
N PRO A 54 0.17 -4.47 14.16
CA PRO A 54 0.07 -4.86 15.57
C PRO A 54 -0.93 -3.98 16.33
N ASN A 55 -1.37 -4.45 17.51
CA ASN A 55 -2.30 -3.72 18.38
C ASN A 55 -3.67 -3.42 17.73
N ALA A 56 -4.18 -4.34 16.91
CA ALA A 56 -5.41 -4.17 16.14
C ALA A 56 -5.41 -2.92 15.24
N PHE A 57 -4.22 -2.47 14.82
CA PHE A 57 -4.11 -1.36 13.90
C PHE A 57 -4.73 -1.74 12.56
N GLU A 58 -5.68 -0.91 12.11
CA GLU A 58 -6.29 -1.02 10.79
C GLU A 58 -6.56 0.38 10.21
N ARG A 59 -6.17 0.56 8.95
CA ARG A 59 -6.47 1.75 8.15
C ARG A 59 -6.79 1.34 6.72
N SER A 60 -7.82 1.93 6.15
CA SER A 60 -8.15 1.82 4.73
C SER A 60 -8.04 3.19 4.06
N TYR A 61 -7.58 3.22 2.82
CA TYR A 61 -7.42 4.43 2.02
C TYR A 61 -7.67 4.12 0.54
N THR A 62 -8.45 4.96 -0.12
CA THR A 62 -8.69 4.88 -1.57
C THR A 62 -7.62 5.68 -2.31
N LEU A 63 -6.78 5.00 -3.09
CA LEU A 63 -5.79 5.61 -3.98
C LEU A 63 -6.46 5.98 -5.31
N GLU A 64 -6.54 7.27 -5.59
CA GLU A 64 -7.13 7.84 -6.80
C GLU A 64 -6.05 7.97 -7.91
N GLY A 65 -6.15 7.14 -8.96
CA GLY A 65 -5.20 7.16 -10.06
C GLY A 65 -5.26 8.43 -10.91
N THR A 66 -6.42 9.10 -10.95
CA THR A 66 -6.62 10.38 -11.64
C THR A 66 -5.72 11.52 -11.13
N VAL A 67 -5.30 11.46 -9.86
CA VAL A 67 -4.35 12.40 -9.25
C VAL A 67 -2.95 11.79 -9.07
N GLY A 68 -2.72 10.59 -9.61
CA GLY A 68 -1.43 9.91 -9.60
C GLY A 68 -1.07 9.22 -8.28
N GLU A 69 -2.04 8.89 -7.42
CA GLU A 69 -1.77 8.22 -6.14
C GLU A 69 -1.31 6.76 -6.29
N HIS A 70 -1.37 6.18 -7.50
CA HIS A 70 -0.79 4.86 -7.78
C HIS A 70 0.73 4.89 -7.90
N ARG A 71 1.33 6.08 -7.98
CA ARG A 71 2.77 6.22 -8.11
C ARG A 71 3.48 5.82 -6.81
N PRO A 72 4.61 5.07 -6.88
CA PRO A 72 5.31 4.60 -5.69
C PRO A 72 5.69 5.73 -4.73
N GLU A 73 6.17 6.86 -5.25
CA GLU A 73 6.53 8.03 -4.45
C GLU A 73 5.36 8.59 -3.64
N MET A 74 4.15 8.54 -4.18
CA MET A 74 2.97 9.05 -3.51
C MET A 74 2.50 8.09 -2.42
N ILE A 75 2.50 6.79 -2.73
CA ILE A 75 2.22 5.72 -1.76
C ILE A 75 3.17 5.79 -0.57
N ARG A 76 4.47 6.03 -0.79
CA ARG A 76 5.46 6.23 0.28
C ARG A 76 5.04 7.33 1.25
N VAL A 77 4.65 8.49 0.72
CA VAL A 77 4.23 9.64 1.52
C VAL A 77 2.94 9.36 2.27
N LEU A 78 1.97 8.68 1.63
CA LEU A 78 0.71 8.30 2.27
C LEU A 78 0.95 7.31 3.41
N LEU A 79 1.75 6.27 3.21
CA LEU A 79 2.12 5.31 4.25
C LEU A 79 2.80 6.01 5.44
N GLY A 80 3.72 6.94 5.18
CA GLY A 80 4.38 7.71 6.24
C GLY A 80 3.44 8.60 7.07
N LYS A 81 2.25 8.93 6.54
CA LYS A 81 1.20 9.68 7.24
C LYS A 81 0.19 8.76 7.94
N LEU A 82 -0.14 7.62 7.32
CA LEU A 82 -1.17 6.69 7.80
C LEU A 82 -0.64 5.75 8.89
N VAL A 83 0.62 5.35 8.79
CA VAL A 83 1.24 4.40 9.71
C VAL A 83 1.91 5.17 10.85
N PRO A 84 1.63 4.83 12.12
CA PRO A 84 2.25 5.47 13.26
C PRO A 84 3.77 5.30 13.24
N ARG A 85 4.48 6.31 13.77
CA ARG A 85 5.93 6.28 13.87
C ARG A 85 6.43 5.31 14.92
#